data_AF-A0A961PYT3-F1
#
_entry.id   AF-A0A961PYT3-F1
#
_cell.length_a   1.000
_cell.length_b   1.000
_cell.length_c   1.000
_cell.angle_alpha   90.00
_cell.angle_beta   90.00
_cell.angle_gamma   90.00
#
_symmetry.space_group_name_H-M   'P 1'
#
loop_
_entity.id
_entity.type
_entity.pdbx_description
1 polymer ?
#
loop_
_entity_poly.entity_id
_entity_poly.type
_entity_poly.pdbx_seq_one_letter_code
_entity_poly.pdbx_strand_id
1 'polypeptide(L)'
;MMRARVSGRVWSTRHVGTLPTGALLEVETEAGARLIAFDPLGCAEGEAVLITQGSVAASYFPETSVPIDALIVGSIDEQSTKRQ
;
A
#
# COMPACT_ATOMS: atom_id res chain seq x y z
N MET A 1 -7.71 6.21 7.66
CA MET A 1 -7.46 5.37 6.46
C MET A 1 -7.90 6.14 5.22
N MET A 2 -7.35 5.81 4.06
CA MET A 2 -7.61 6.49 2.79
C MET A 2 -7.84 5.45 1.68
N ARG A 3 -8.76 5.75 0.77
CA ARG A 3 -8.91 5.00 -0.48
C ARG A 3 -7.90 5.48 -1.50
N ALA A 4 -7.28 4.55 -2.20
CA ALA A 4 -6.36 4.82 -3.29
C ALA A 4 -6.47 3.75 -4.38
N ARG A 5 -5.81 3.96 -5.50
CA ARG A 5 -5.63 2.97 -6.56
C ARG A 5 -4.15 2.70 -6.77
N VAL A 6 -3.78 1.44 -6.93
CA VAL A 6 -2.40 1.05 -7.24
C VAL A 6 -2.04 1.55 -8.63
N SER A 7 -1.04 2.42 -8.74
CA SER A 7 -0.56 2.98 -10.01
C SER A 7 0.71 2.29 -10.53
N GLY A 8 1.41 1.54 -9.68
CA GLY A 8 2.59 0.80 -10.10
C GLY A 8 3.38 0.22 -8.93
N ARG A 9 4.61 -0.20 -9.23
CA ARG A 9 5.51 -0.86 -8.28
C ARG A 9 6.87 -0.19 -8.23
N VAL A 10 7.41 -0.05 -7.02
CA VAL A 10 8.74 0.49 -6.74
C VAL A 10 9.72 -0.63 -6.41
N TRP A 11 10.94 -0.52 -6.92
CA TRP A 11 12.02 -1.48 -6.71
C TRP A 11 13.19 -0.79 -6.00
N SER A 12 13.49 -1.22 -4.77
CA SER A 12 14.60 -0.71 -3.99
C SER A 12 15.73 -1.73 -3.90
N THR A 13 16.80 -1.53 -4.66
CA THR A 13 18.00 -2.41 -4.63
C THR A 13 18.92 -2.12 -3.45
N ARG A 14 18.73 -0.99 -2.75
CA ARG A 14 19.46 -0.61 -1.53
C ARG A 14 18.51 0.08 -0.55
N HIS A 15 18.38 -0.47 0.65
CA HIS A 15 17.53 0.05 1.73
C HIS A 15 18.12 -0.33 3.10
N VAL A 16 17.65 0.31 4.16
CA VAL A 16 18.04 -0.04 5.54
C VAL A 16 17.61 -1.47 5.87
N GLY A 17 18.40 -2.18 6.67
CA GLY A 17 18.14 -3.59 6.98
C GLY A 17 16.86 -3.86 7.79
N THR A 18 16.28 -2.81 8.39
CA THR A 18 15.00 -2.89 9.11
C THR A 18 13.78 -2.68 8.21
N LEU A 19 13.97 -2.36 6.92
CA LEU A 19 12.86 -2.34 5.97
C LEU A 19 12.39 -3.79 5.75
N PRO A 20 11.12 -4.12 6.00
CA PRO A 20 10.62 -5.47 5.82
C PRO A 20 10.68 -5.89 4.35
N THR A 21 10.88 -7.19 4.12
CA THR A 21 10.80 -7.76 2.77
C THR A 21 9.35 -7.80 2.33
N GLY A 22 9.06 -7.20 1.18
CA GLY A 22 7.71 -7.20 0.59
C GLY A 22 7.59 -6.24 -0.59
N ALA A 23 6.36 -6.09 -1.10
CA ALA A 23 6.09 -5.21 -2.21
C ALA A 23 5.97 -3.75 -1.73
N LEU A 24 6.57 -2.84 -2.49
CA LEU A 24 6.38 -1.40 -2.37
C LEU A 24 5.59 -0.95 -3.58
N LEU A 25 4.37 -0.46 -3.35
CA LEU A 25 3.46 -0.07 -4.42
C LEU A 25 3.30 1.45 -4.42
N GLU A 26 3.36 2.05 -5.61
CA GLU A 26 2.90 3.42 -5.80
C GLU A 26 1.37 3.40 -5.84
N VAL A 27 0.76 4.31 -5.10
CA VAL A 27 -0.69 4.43 -4.98
C VAL A 27 -1.10 5.89 -5.12
N GLU A 28 -2.19 6.12 -5.84
CA GLU A 28 -2.79 7.44 -6.05
C GLU A 28 -4.12 7.52 -5.30
N THR A 29 -4.23 8.48 -4.38
CA THR A 29 -5.45 8.74 -3.63
C THR A 29 -6.50 9.42 -4.51
N GLU A 30 -7.78 9.39 -4.12
CA GLU A 30 -8.84 10.08 -4.88
C GLU A 30 -8.64 11.61 -4.99
N ALA A 31 -7.86 12.20 -4.09
CA ALA A 31 -7.48 13.60 -4.13
C ALA A 31 -6.26 13.89 -5.04
N GLY A 32 -5.76 12.89 -5.76
CA GLY A 32 -4.60 12.98 -6.66
C GLY A 32 -3.23 12.95 -5.98
N ALA A 33 -3.17 12.78 -4.66
CA ALA A 33 -1.90 12.62 -3.95
C ALA A 33 -1.31 11.24 -4.23
N ARG A 34 -0.01 11.19 -4.55
CA ARG A 34 0.75 9.95 -4.76
C ARG A 34 1.67 9.67 -3.58
N LEU A 35 1.72 8.41 -3.17
CA LEU A 35 2.60 7.93 -2.10
C LEU A 35 3.04 6.49 -2.39
N ILE A 36 4.00 6.00 -1.61
CA ILE A 36 4.41 4.59 -1.63
C ILE A 36 3.83 3.91 -0.41
N ALA A 37 3.13 2.80 -0.60
CA ALA A 37 2.61 1.97 0.49
C ALA A 37 3.26 0.58 0.46
N PHE A 38 3.51 0.03 1.64
CA PHE A 38 3.89 -1.38 1.76
C PHE A 38 2.66 -2.26 1.52
N ASP A 39 2.84 -3.34 0.77
CA ASP A 39 1.76 -4.27 0.44
C ASP A 39 2.07 -5.70 0.93
N PRO A 40 1.38 -6.16 1.99
CA PRO A 40 1.44 -7.54 2.44
C PRO A 40 0.41 -8.45 1.74
N LEU A 41 -0.52 -7.90 0.95
CA LEU A 41 -1.66 -8.63 0.39
C LEU A 41 -1.39 -9.17 -1.02
N GLY A 42 -0.46 -8.57 -1.76
CA GLY A 42 -0.17 -8.93 -3.15
C GLY A 42 -1.14 -8.30 -4.15
N CYS A 43 -1.53 -7.05 -3.90
CA CYS A 43 -2.40 -6.27 -4.77
C CYS A 43 -1.76 -6.02 -6.14
N ALA A 44 -2.61 -5.95 -7.17
CA ALA A 44 -2.21 -5.71 -8.55
C ALA A 44 -2.32 -4.22 -8.92
N GLU A 45 -1.63 -3.84 -10.01
CA GLU A 45 -1.82 -2.52 -10.62
C GLU A 45 -3.28 -2.33 -11.05
N GLY A 46 -3.82 -1.13 -10.81
CA GLY A 46 -5.21 -0.79 -11.08
C GLY A 46 -6.18 -1.20 -9.96
N GLU A 47 -5.75 -1.96 -8.95
CA GLU A 47 -6.61 -2.38 -7.84
C GLU A 47 -6.95 -1.21 -6.91
N ALA A 48 -8.21 -1.11 -6.49
CA ALA A 48 -8.63 -0.16 -5.46
C ALA A 48 -8.27 -0.71 -4.07
N VAL A 49 -7.63 0.10 -3.24
CA VAL A 49 -7.07 -0.34 -1.95
C VAL A 49 -7.39 0.63 -0.83
N LEU A 50 -7.42 0.11 0.40
CA LEU A 50 -7.51 0.87 1.65
C LEU A 50 -6.13 0.96 2.29
N ILE A 51 -5.69 2.18 2.60
CA ILE A 51 -4.38 2.45 3.18
C ILE A 51 -4.54 3.03 4.60
N THR A 52 -3.68 2.59 5.51
CA THR A 52 -3.44 3.28 6.79
C THR A 52 -2.09 3.96 6.79
N GLN A 53 -1.95 5.06 7.54
CA GLN A 53 -0.70 5.83 7.62
C GLN A 53 -0.27 6.10 9.06
N GLY A 54 0.99 6.49 9.23
CA GLY A 54 1.60 6.83 10.51
C GLY A 54 2.08 5.60 11.29
N SER A 55 2.23 5.75 12.61
CA SER A 55 2.78 4.70 13.47
C SER A 55 1.98 3.40 13.45
N VAL A 56 0.67 3.46 13.18
CA VAL A 56 -0.20 2.27 13.05
C VAL A 56 0.25 1.38 11.87
N ALA A 57 0.79 1.96 10.79
CA ALA A 57 1.35 1.20 9.68
C ALA A 57 2.60 0.42 10.12
N ALA A 58 3.50 1.08 10.86
CA ALA A 58 4.68 0.42 11.44
C ALA A 58 4.30 -0.67 12.46
N SER A 59 3.26 -0.46 13.27
CA SER A 59 2.79 -1.41 14.27
C SER A 59 2.26 -2.74 13.71
N TYR A 60 2.05 -2.85 12.40
CA TYR A 60 1.77 -4.14 11.75
C TYR A 60 2.94 -5.14 11.87
N PHE A 61 4.15 -4.64 12.13
CA PHE A 61 5.36 -5.45 12.34
C PHE A 61 5.74 -5.43 13.84
N PRO A 62 5.15 -6.29 14.69
CA PRO A 62 5.26 -6.18 16.15
C PRO A 62 6.67 -6.45 16.68
N GLU A 63 7.46 -7.25 15.97
CA GLU A 63 8.78 -7.72 16.43
C GLU A 63 9.91 -6.72 16.21
N THR A 64 9.71 -5.67 15.41
CA THR A 64 10.80 -4.78 15.00
C THR A 64 10.29 -3.37 14.69
N SER A 65 11.07 -2.36 15.07
CA SER A 65 10.81 -0.98 14.62
C SER A 65 11.14 -0.87 13.13
N VAL A 66 10.10 -0.86 12.30
CA VAL A 66 10.23 -0.73 10.84
C VAL A 66 9.99 0.71 10.38
N PRO A 67 10.68 1.17 9.32
CA PRO A 67 10.48 2.51 8.77
C PRO A 67 9.32 2.54 7.75
N ILE A 68 8.13 2.11 8.16
CA ILE A 68 6.91 2.08 7.32
C ILE A 68 5.88 3.07 7.87
N ASP A 69 5.45 4.03 7.07
CA ASP A 69 4.44 5.03 7.43
C ASP A 69 3.17 4.95 6.57
N ALA A 70 3.10 4.01 5.62
CA ALA A 70 1.93 3.73 4.79
C ALA A 70 1.84 2.23 4.48
N LEU A 71 0.67 1.65 4.73
CA LEU A 71 0.42 0.21 4.59
C LEU A 71 -0.93 -0.02 3.92
N ILE A 72 -0.96 -0.87 2.88
CA ILE A 72 -2.19 -1.42 2.33
C ILE A 72 -2.75 -2.44 3.33
N VAL A 73 -3.97 -2.18 3.80
CA VAL A 73 -4.66 -3.01 4.80
C VAL A 73 -5.86 -3.76 4.23
N GLY A 74 -6.22 -3.50 2.96
CA GLY A 74 -7.30 -4.21 2.29
C GLY A 74 -7.41 -3.83 0.81
N SER A 75 -7.86 -4.80 0.02
CA SER A 75 -8.43 -4.56 -1.31
C SER A 75 -9.88 -4.07 -1.17
N ILE A 76 -10.33 -3.25 -2.11
CA ILE A 76 -11.69 -2.73 -2.17
C ILE A 76 -12.40 -3.37 -3.36
N ASP A 77 -13.40 -4.19 -3.06
CA ASP A 77 -14.27 -4.76 -4.09
C ASP A 77 -14.99 -3.64 -4.86
N GLU A 78 -14.86 -3.67 -6.19
CA GLU A 78 -15.56 -2.74 -7.07
C GLU A 78 -16.80 -3.42 -7.65
N GLN A 79 -17.93 -2.70 -7.71
CA GLN A 79 -19.11 -3.23 -8.38
C GLN A 79 -18.80 -3.42 -9.87
N SER A 80 -18.88 -4.67 -10.32
CA SER A 80 -18.93 -4.98 -11.76
C SER A 80 -20.13 -4.24 -12.34
N THR A 81 -19.88 -3.16 -13.11
CA THR A 81 -20.89 -2.63 -14.02
C THR A 81 -21.16 -3.72 -15.04
N LYS A 82 -22.17 -4.54 -14.79
CA LYS A 82 -22.78 -5.35 -15.85
C LYS A 82 -23.22 -4.34 -16.92
N ARG A 83 -22.52 -4.33 -18.06
CA ARG A 83 -23.02 -3.64 -19.26
C ARG A 83 -24.41 -4.21 -19.54
N GLN A 84 -25.43 -3.37 -19.39
CA GLN A 84 -26.77 -3.63 -19.92
C GLN A 84 -26.73 -3.47 -21.44
#